data_AF-A0A968T5B7-F1
#
_entry.id   AF-A0A968T5B7-F1
#
_cell.length_a   1.000
_cell.length_b   1.000
_cell.length_c   1.000
_cell.angle_alpha   90.00
_cell.angle_beta   90.00
_cell.angle_gamma   90.00
#
_symmetry.space_group_name_H-M   'P 1'
#
loop_
_entity.id
_entity.type
_entity.pdbx_description
1 polymer ?
#
loop_
_entity_poly.entity_id
_entity_poly.type
_entity_poly.pdbx_seq_one_letter_code
_entity_poly.pdbx_strand_id
1 'polypeptide(L)'
;MLKEYFDNNKRKYSMLIGETRNREEVVKQFQNDPENRFFLISLKAGGVGLNLTAADYVFILDPWWNPAAEMQAISRAHRIGQTEKVFVYRYISVETVEEKIVKLQERKSELADLFINNNNPFRQISREDIMDLFD
;
A
#
# COMPACT_ATOMS: atom_id res chain seq x y z
N MET A 1 4.01 16.80 -8.79
CA MET A 1 2.85 16.39 -9.62
C MET A 1 1.54 16.33 -8.85
N LEU A 2 1.23 15.31 -8.04
CA LEU A 2 -0.09 15.25 -7.35
C LEU A 2 -0.30 16.40 -6.37
N LYS A 3 0.71 16.67 -5.53
CA LYS A 3 0.70 17.82 -4.61
C LYS A 3 0.33 19.12 -5.33
N GLU A 4 1.02 19.41 -6.42
CA GLU A 4 0.77 20.60 -7.25
C GLU A 4 -0.63 20.59 -7.87
N TYR A 5 -1.13 19.44 -8.29
CA TYR A 5 -2.51 19.30 -8.77
C TYR A 5 -3.52 19.67 -7.69
N PHE A 6 -3.37 19.16 -6.46
CA PHE A 6 -4.27 19.53 -5.35
C PHE A 6 -4.17 21.01 -4.99
N ASP A 7 -2.94 21.55 -4.93
CA ASP A 7 -2.69 22.97 -4.65
C ASP A 7 -3.35 23.88 -5.70
N ASN A 8 -3.14 23.60 -7.00
CA ASN A 8 -3.69 24.38 -8.11
C ASN A 8 -5.23 24.34 -8.18
N ASN A 9 -5.82 23.20 -7.80
CA ASN A 9 -7.27 23.02 -7.79
C ASN A 9 -7.92 23.42 -6.45
N LYS A 10 -7.14 23.98 -5.51
CA LYS A 10 -7.61 24.39 -4.16
C LYS A 10 -8.33 23.26 -3.43
N ARG A 11 -7.84 22.03 -3.58
CA ARG A 11 -8.36 20.85 -2.88
C ARG A 11 -7.54 20.61 -1.63
N LYS A 12 -8.20 20.46 -0.49
CA LYS A 12 -7.52 20.15 0.77
C LYS A 12 -7.05 18.69 0.79
N TYR A 13 -5.83 18.46 1.26
CA TYR A 13 -5.26 17.13 1.40
C TYR A 13 -4.32 17.08 2.61
N SER A 14 -4.21 15.91 3.21
CA SER A 14 -3.14 15.53 4.14
C SER A 14 -2.01 14.84 3.38
N MET A 15 -0.76 15.04 3.81
CA MET A 15 0.40 14.40 3.18
C MET A 15 1.38 13.90 4.23
N LEU A 16 1.81 12.64 4.10
CA LEU A 16 2.79 12.01 4.98
C LEU A 16 3.92 11.38 4.17
N ILE A 17 5.11 11.92 4.37
CA ILE A 17 6.37 11.45 3.80
C ILE A 17 7.37 11.14 4.91
N GLY A 18 8.55 10.59 4.56
CA GLY A 18 9.57 10.21 5.54
C GLY A 18 9.97 11.35 6.49
N GLU A 19 10.02 12.58 5.98
CA GLU A 19 10.42 13.79 6.71
C GLU A 19 9.30 14.40 7.58
N THR A 20 8.07 13.89 7.51
CA THR A 20 6.95 14.41 8.29
C THR A 20 7.17 14.14 9.78
N ARG A 21 7.33 15.23 10.57
CA ARG A 21 7.49 15.18 12.03
C ARG A 21 6.16 15.01 12.78
N ASN A 22 5.13 15.76 12.39
CA ASN A 22 3.84 15.80 13.08
C ASN A 22 2.82 14.80 12.50
N ARG A 23 3.19 13.51 12.47
CA ARG A 23 2.41 12.46 11.78
C ARG A 23 1.00 12.30 12.36
N GLU A 24 0.86 12.36 13.68
CA GLU A 24 -0.43 12.19 14.36
C GLU A 24 -1.42 13.29 13.99
N GLU A 25 -0.97 14.55 13.94
CA GLU A 25 -1.81 15.68 13.57
C GLU A 25 -2.29 15.57 12.12
N VAL A 26 -1.40 15.18 11.19
CA VAL A 26 -1.76 14.96 9.78
C VAL A 26 -2.84 13.88 9.62
N VAL A 27 -2.73 12.79 10.39
CA VAL A 27 -3.74 11.72 10.42
C VAL A 27 -5.03 12.23 11.05
N LYS A 28 -4.96 12.95 12.16
CA LYS A 28 -6.13 13.51 12.84
C LYS A 28 -6.90 14.46 11.94
N GLN A 29 -6.21 15.30 11.16
CA GLN A 29 -6.83 16.20 10.20
C GLN A 29 -7.58 15.43 9.12
N PHE A 30 -7.01 14.35 8.59
CA PHE A 30 -7.70 13.52 7.60
C PHE A 30 -8.91 12.79 8.18
N GLN A 31 -8.78 12.26 9.39
CA GLN A 31 -9.84 11.46 10.03
C GLN A 31 -11.06 12.31 10.44
N ASN A 32 -10.87 13.59 10.77
CA ASN A 32 -11.91 14.41 11.42
C ASN A 32 -12.38 15.61 10.61
N ASP A 33 -11.70 16.00 9.53
CA ASP A 33 -12.08 17.16 8.71
C ASP A 33 -12.81 16.72 7.43
N PRO A 34 -14.13 16.98 7.32
CA PRO A 34 -14.92 16.60 6.15
C PRO A 34 -14.45 17.22 4.83
N GLU A 35 -13.78 18.38 4.89
CA GLU A 35 -13.24 19.05 3.71
C GLU A 35 -11.89 18.45 3.27
N ASN A 36 -11.20 17.72 4.16
CA ASN A 36 -9.91 17.09 3.90
C ASN A 36 -10.06 15.65 3.41
N ARG A 37 -10.58 15.51 2.18
CA ARG A 37 -10.97 14.21 1.61
C ARG A 37 -9.83 13.40 0.99
N PHE A 38 -8.60 13.91 0.98
CA PHE A 38 -7.47 13.29 0.29
C PHE A 38 -6.28 13.07 1.22
N PHE A 39 -5.69 11.87 1.17
CA PHE A 39 -4.49 11.53 1.92
C PHE A 39 -3.41 11.02 0.98
N LEU A 40 -2.29 11.74 0.89
CA LEU A 40 -1.12 11.35 0.12
C LEU A 40 -0.08 10.70 1.03
N ILE A 41 0.29 9.46 0.75
CA ILE A 41 1.29 8.74 1.52
C ILE A 41 2.23 7.96 0.62
N SER A 42 3.53 8.00 0.92
CA SER A 42 4.48 7.14 0.24
C SER A 42 4.45 5.72 0.84
N LEU A 43 4.60 4.70 -0.02
CA LEU A 43 4.70 3.31 0.43
C LEU A 43 5.88 3.09 1.39
N LYS A 44 6.97 3.84 1.22
CA LYS A 44 8.16 3.81 2.11
C LYS A 44 7.90 4.42 3.49
N ALA A 45 6.93 5.32 3.63
CA ALA A 45 6.47 5.79 4.94
C ALA A 45 5.53 4.76 5.63
N GLY A 46 5.45 3.53 5.10
CA GLY A 46 4.67 2.37 5.51
C GLY A 46 4.91 1.84 6.93
N GLY A 47 6.11 2.06 7.48
CA GLY A 47 6.57 1.40 8.71
C GLY A 47 5.89 1.80 10.03
N VAL A 48 4.90 2.71 10.01
CA VAL A 48 4.19 3.16 11.22
C VAL A 48 2.72 2.73 11.15
N GLY A 49 2.21 2.23 12.27
CA GLY A 49 0.83 1.79 12.44
C GLY A 49 -0.18 2.94 12.42
N LEU A 50 -0.42 3.49 11.23
CA LEU A 50 -1.41 4.56 11.02
C LEU A 50 -2.82 3.97 10.93
N ASN A 51 -3.81 4.75 11.36
CA ASN A 51 -5.22 4.45 11.20
C ASN A 51 -5.86 5.48 10.26
N LEU A 52 -6.35 5.03 9.10
CA LEU A 52 -6.91 5.86 8.04
C LEU A 52 -8.35 5.40 7.71
N THR A 53 -9.14 5.07 8.74
CA THR A 53 -10.52 4.56 8.60
C THR A 53 -11.49 5.52 7.92
N ALA A 54 -11.19 6.81 7.79
CA ALA A 54 -11.97 7.73 6.97
C ALA A 54 -11.81 7.49 5.47
N ALA A 55 -10.81 6.70 5.05
CA ALA A 55 -10.60 6.32 3.65
C ALA A 55 -11.46 5.11 3.27
N ASP A 56 -12.39 5.33 2.35
CA ASP A 56 -13.20 4.32 1.65
C ASP A 56 -12.62 3.96 0.27
N TYR A 57 -11.68 4.75 -0.25
CA TYR A 57 -10.95 4.48 -1.50
C TYR A 57 -9.44 4.50 -1.27
N VAL A 58 -8.74 3.51 -1.82
CA VAL A 58 -7.28 3.42 -1.85
C VAL A 58 -6.82 3.30 -3.30
N PHE A 59 -5.98 4.24 -3.74
CA PHE A 59 -5.39 4.24 -5.08
C PHE A 59 -3.90 3.90 -4.98
N ILE A 60 -3.50 2.76 -5.53
CA ILE A 60 -2.11 2.36 -5.69
C ILE A 60 -1.67 2.81 -7.08
N LEU A 61 -0.90 3.89 -7.12
CA LEU A 61 -0.49 4.54 -8.36
C LEU A 61 0.75 3.90 -8.97
N ASP A 62 1.69 3.47 -8.12
CA ASP A 62 2.93 2.84 -8.55
C ASP A 62 3.07 1.49 -7.82
N PRO A 63 3.14 0.35 -8.54
CA PRO A 63 3.33 -0.95 -7.91
C PRO A 63 4.74 -1.07 -7.31
N TRP A 64 4.82 -1.63 -6.10
CA TRP A 64 6.09 -1.87 -5.41
C TRP A 64 6.44 -3.35 -5.39
N TRP A 65 7.68 -3.73 -5.64
CA TRP A 65 8.08 -5.14 -5.75
C TRP A 65 7.76 -6.02 -4.52
N ASN A 66 7.64 -5.41 -3.33
CA ASN A 66 7.27 -6.11 -2.11
C ASN A 66 5.74 -6.08 -1.91
N PRO A 67 5.01 -7.20 -2.11
CA PRO A 67 3.55 -7.23 -1.99
C PRO A 67 3.07 -6.91 -0.56
N ALA A 68 3.84 -7.25 0.47
CA ALA A 68 3.47 -6.98 1.86
C ALA A 68 3.40 -5.48 2.18
N ALA A 69 4.22 -4.66 1.52
CA ALA A 69 4.20 -3.21 1.71
C ALA A 69 2.89 -2.59 1.19
N GLU A 70 2.39 -3.09 0.06
CA GLU A 70 1.11 -2.65 -0.51
C GLU A 70 -0.07 -3.11 0.36
N MET A 71 -0.06 -4.38 0.79
CA MET A 71 -1.07 -4.91 1.71
C MET A 71 -1.09 -4.14 3.03
N GLN A 72 0.07 -3.75 3.56
CA GLN A 72 0.16 -2.90 4.74
C GLN A 72 -0.45 -1.52 4.50
N ALA A 73 -0.22 -0.93 3.32
CA ALA A 73 -0.82 0.36 2.96
C ALA A 73 -2.36 0.28 2.91
N ILE A 74 -2.91 -0.77 2.29
CA ILE A 74 -4.36 -1.02 2.24
C ILE A 74 -4.94 -1.26 3.64
N SER A 75 -4.24 -2.03 4.47
CA SER A 75 -4.66 -2.38 5.84
C SER A 75 -4.80 -1.17 6.77
N ARG A 76 -4.25 0.00 6.40
CA ARG A 76 -4.44 1.24 7.15
C ARG A 76 -5.86 1.81 7.00
N ALA A 77 -6.47 1.62 5.83
CA ALA A 77 -7.85 1.98 5.55
C ALA A 77 -8.80 0.85 5.98
N HIS A 78 -8.43 -0.40 5.65
CA HIS A 78 -9.17 -1.60 6.04
C HIS A 78 -8.84 -2.02 7.48
N ARG A 79 -9.25 -1.18 8.45
CA ARG A 79 -8.94 -1.34 9.88
C ARG A 79 -10.21 -1.35 10.73
N ILE A 80 -10.10 -1.91 11.95
CA ILE A 80 -11.16 -1.85 12.96
C ILE A 80 -11.57 -0.39 13.18
N GLY A 81 -12.87 -0.11 13.07
CA GLY A 81 -13.44 1.25 13.13
C GLY A 81 -13.84 1.83 11.77
N GLN A 82 -13.56 1.13 10.66
CA GLN A 82 -14.12 1.44 9.36
C GLN A 82 -15.61 1.04 9.31
N THR A 83 -16.46 1.94 8.82
CA THR A 83 -17.91 1.71 8.66
C THR A 83 -18.31 1.44 7.21
N GLU A 84 -17.50 1.88 6.25
CA GLU A 84 -17.77 1.77 4.81
C GLU A 84 -16.93 0.67 4.14
N LYS A 85 -17.36 0.25 2.94
CA LYS A 85 -16.55 -0.66 2.12
C LYS A 85 -15.32 0.06 1.60
N VAL A 86 -14.15 -0.55 1.78
CA VAL A 86 -12.88 -0.03 1.23
C VAL A 86 -12.66 -0.59 -0.17
N PHE A 87 -12.62 0.29 -1.17
CA PHE A 87 -12.28 -0.05 -2.55
C PHE A 87 -10.81 0.20 -2.82
N VAL A 88 -10.13 -0.77 -3.44
CA VAL A 88 -8.73 -0.67 -3.82
C VAL A 88 -8.62 -0.67 -5.33
N TYR A 89 -7.98 0.36 -5.88
CA TYR A 89 -7.67 0.49 -7.30
C TYR A 89 -6.16 0.47 -7.49
N ARG A 90 -5.68 -0.46 -8.32
CA ARG A 90 -4.28 -0.55 -8.71
C ARG A 90 -4.13 -0.10 -10.16
N TYR A 91 -3.28 0.89 -10.39
CA TYR A 91 -2.92 1.33 -11.73
C TYR A 91 -1.64 0.59 -12.16
N ILE A 92 -1.67 0.00 -13.34
CA ILE A 92 -0.55 -0.72 -13.93
C ILE A 92 -0.44 -0.28 -15.39
N SER A 93 0.71 0.25 -15.75
CA SER A 93 1.02 0.70 -17.09
C SER A 93 1.42 -0.50 -17.96
N VAL A 94 0.64 -0.74 -19.00
CA VAL A 94 0.85 -1.84 -19.96
C VAL A 94 2.12 -1.61 -20.77
N GLU A 95 2.81 -2.69 -21.14
CA GLU A 95 4.09 -2.65 -21.87
C GLU A 95 5.21 -1.91 -21.14
N THR A 96 5.14 -1.81 -19.80
CA THR A 96 6.18 -1.18 -18.99
C THR A 96 6.82 -2.15 -17.99
N VAL A 97 7.81 -1.65 -17.24
CA VAL A 97 8.42 -2.40 -16.13
C VAL A 97 7.40 -2.76 -15.03
N GLU A 98 6.29 -2.05 -14.93
CA GLU A 98 5.25 -2.29 -13.92
C GLU A 98 4.61 -3.67 -14.06
N GLU A 99 4.43 -4.18 -15.30
CA GLU A 99 3.93 -5.55 -15.51
C GLU A 99 4.90 -6.60 -14.95
N LYS A 100 6.21 -6.36 -15.05
CA LYS A 100 7.22 -7.26 -14.49
C LYS A 100 7.19 -7.23 -12.97
N ILE A 101 6.93 -6.05 -12.38
CA ILE A 101 6.79 -5.88 -10.93
C ILE A 101 5.58 -6.67 -10.43
N VAL A 102 4.44 -6.61 -11.13
CA VAL A 102 3.23 -7.35 -10.75
C VAL A 102 3.47 -8.86 -10.83
N LYS A 103 4.09 -9.37 -11.90
CA LYS A 103 4.47 -10.78 -12.01
C LYS A 103 5.42 -11.23 -10.88
N LEU A 104 6.34 -10.35 -10.48
CA LEU A 104 7.24 -10.62 -9.35
C LEU A 104 6.47 -10.69 -8.03
N GLN A 105 5.49 -9.80 -7.81
CA GLN A 105 4.62 -9.86 -6.63
C GLN A 105 3.86 -11.19 -6.59
N GLU A 106 3.24 -11.61 -7.71
CA GLU A 106 2.50 -12.87 -7.82
C GLU A 106 3.37 -14.07 -7.44
N ARG A 107 4.57 -14.18 -8.03
CA ARG A 107 5.51 -15.27 -7.71
C ARG A 107 5.92 -15.27 -6.24
N LYS A 108 6.18 -14.09 -5.66
CA LYS A 108 6.53 -13.97 -4.22
C LYS A 108 5.38 -14.39 -3.32
N SER A 109 4.14 -14.01 -3.67
CA SER A 109 2.93 -14.40 -2.93
C SER A 109 2.67 -15.91 -3.00
N GLU A 110 2.77 -16.51 -4.18
CA GLU A 110 2.59 -17.96 -4.38
C GLU A 110 3.60 -18.77 -3.54
N LEU A 111 4.87 -18.36 -3.56
CA LEU A 111 5.90 -19.01 -2.74
C LEU A 111 5.60 -18.89 -1.25
N ALA A 112 5.19 -17.71 -0.77
CA ALA A 112 4.81 -17.52 0.63
C ALA A 112 3.61 -18.40 1.03
N ASP A 113 2.60 -18.54 0.17
CA ASP A 113 1.42 -19.36 0.43
C ASP A 113 1.74 -20.86 0.53
N LEU A 114 2.72 -21.35 -0.23
CA LEU A 114 3.20 -22.73 -0.11
C LEU A 114 3.77 -23.03 1.29
N PHE A 115 4.48 -22.08 1.89
CA PHE A 115 5.03 -22.26 3.24
C PHE A 115 3.96 -22.23 4.33
N ILE A 116 2.91 -21.43 4.15
CA ILE A 116 1.86 -21.26 5.16
C ILE A 116 0.89 -22.45 5.16
N ASN A 117 0.52 -22.95 3.98
CA ASN A 117 -0.58 -23.90 3.82
C ASN A 117 -0.15 -25.37 3.67
N ASN A 118 1.16 -25.64 3.56
CA ASN A 118 1.67 -26.98 3.28
C ASN A 118 2.49 -27.54 4.44
N ASN A 119 2.19 -28.77 4.87
CA ASN A 119 2.93 -29.44 5.95
C ASN A 119 4.32 -29.92 5.51
N ASN A 120 4.64 -29.89 4.20
CA ASN A 120 5.95 -30.27 3.67
C ASN A 120 6.37 -29.37 2.48
N PRO A 121 6.56 -28.06 2.71
CA PRO A 121 6.78 -27.07 1.65
C PRO A 121 8.09 -27.30 0.89
N PHE A 122 9.10 -27.87 1.55
CA PHE A 122 10.42 -28.12 0.99
C PHE A 122 10.48 -29.20 -0.11
N ARG A 123 9.41 -29.99 -0.31
CA ARG A 123 9.38 -30.99 -1.40
C ARG A 123 9.03 -30.40 -2.78
N GLN A 124 8.40 -29.23 -2.81
CA GLN A 124 7.86 -28.63 -4.04
C GLN A 124 8.63 -27.38 -4.48
N ILE A 125 9.69 -27.02 -3.76
CA ILE A 125 10.40 -25.74 -3.91
C ILE A 125 11.85 -25.99 -4.31
N SER A 126 12.34 -25.27 -5.32
CA SER A 126 13.75 -25.28 -5.72
C SER A 126 14.60 -24.42 -4.80
N ARG A 127 15.94 -24.57 -4.87
CA ARG A 127 16.85 -23.72 -4.08
C ARG A 127 16.72 -22.25 -4.50
N GLU A 128 16.55 -22.03 -5.80
CA GLU A 128 16.36 -20.72 -6.42
C GLU A 128 15.11 -20.03 -5.85
N ASP A 129 14.00 -20.76 -5.73
CA ASP A 129 12.75 -20.24 -5.17
C ASP A 129 12.89 -19.84 -3.68
N ILE A 130 13.75 -20.53 -2.91
CA ILE A 130 14.04 -20.14 -1.51
C ILE A 130 14.85 -18.85 -1.45
N MET A 131 15.85 -18.70 -2.33
CA MET A 131 16.67 -17.49 -2.39
C MET A 131 15.82 -16.27 -2.77
N ASP A 132 14.90 -16.43 -3.73
CA ASP A 132 13.98 -15.38 -4.18
C ASP A 132 13.06 -14.81 -3.06
N LEU A 133 12.92 -15.50 -1.91
CA LEU A 133 12.17 -15.02 -0.75
C LEU A 133 12.96 -13.98 0.09
N PHE A 134 14.29 -14.09 0.10
CA PHE A 134 15.17 -13.29 0.96
C PHE A 134 15.80 -12.09 0.26
N ASP A 135 15.72 -12.04 -1.07
CA ASP A 135 16.10 -10.89 -1.91
C ASP A 135 14.93 -9.93 -2.17
#